data_AF-A0A6J4MS51-F1
#
_entry.id   AF-A0A6J4MS51-F1
#
_cell.length_a   1.000
_cell.length_b   1.000
_cell.length_c   1.000
_cell.angle_alpha   90.00
_cell.angle_beta   90.00
_cell.angle_gamma   90.00
#
_symmetry.space_group_name_H-M   'P 1'
#
loop_
_entity.id
_entity.type
_entity.pdbx_description
1 polymer ?
#
loop_
_entity_poly.entity_id
_entity_poly.type
_entity_poly.pdbx_seq_one_letter_code
_entity_poly.pdbx_strand_id
1 'polypeptide(L)'
;MDPARASRAPEEPPLAAGPAAAPHRALPDPVAAAVDRTLRYVQGWVDGGAGASDAGELAEWERELLLGEWDPGARLPLAVLARELTDPAGADRERVAWACLCVTEWALESGAVGPGLAFAEAAARAWPDQGRYAWAAGRLLRAHGREADAESWLRRAAQLAERAGDWEGQARSLAELVGSE
;
A
#
# COMPACT_ATOMS: atom_id res chain seq x y z
N MET A 1 13.23 65.45 3.50
CA MET A 1 12.05 64.80 4.09
C MET A 1 11.44 64.00 2.96
N ASP A 2 11.83 62.72 2.87
CA ASP A 2 11.78 61.90 1.65
C ASP A 2 10.65 60.87 1.74
N PRO A 3 9.66 60.85 0.83
CA PRO A 3 8.53 59.94 0.87
C PRO A 3 8.77 58.73 -0.04
N ALA A 4 9.43 57.68 0.46
CA ALA A 4 9.52 56.41 -0.25
C ALA A 4 9.79 55.24 0.71
N ARG A 5 8.85 54.95 1.62
CA ARG A 5 8.79 53.63 2.29
C ARG A 5 7.90 52.71 1.45
N ALA A 6 8.51 52.07 0.46
CA ALA A 6 7.89 50.94 -0.22
C ALA A 6 7.81 49.76 0.76
N SER A 7 6.58 49.38 1.10
CA SER A 7 6.25 48.18 1.86
C SER A 7 6.65 46.95 1.03
N ARG A 8 7.74 46.27 1.38
CA ARG A 8 8.04 44.95 0.83
C ARG A 8 7.13 43.93 1.53
N ALA A 9 6.28 43.26 0.74
CA ALA A 9 5.55 42.08 1.17
C ALA A 9 6.53 40.99 1.62
N PRO A 10 6.15 40.12 2.57
CA PRO A 10 6.99 38.99 2.95
C PRO A 10 7.13 38.05 1.74
N GLU A 11 8.38 37.81 1.35
CA GLU A 11 8.77 36.80 0.35
C GLU A 11 8.37 35.43 0.92
N GLU A 12 7.39 34.76 0.30
CA GLU A 12 7.07 33.38 0.62
C GLU A 12 8.30 32.51 0.29
N PRO A 13 8.77 31.67 1.23
CA PRO A 13 9.88 30.78 0.97
C PRO A 13 9.47 29.80 -0.14
N PRO A 14 10.37 29.46 -1.08
CA PRO A 14 10.07 28.50 -2.13
C PRO A 14 9.67 27.18 -1.48
N LEU A 15 8.50 26.65 -1.88
CA LEU A 15 8.05 25.30 -1.54
C LEU A 15 9.24 24.36 -1.80
N ALA A 16 9.76 23.75 -0.73
CA ALA A 16 10.82 22.78 -0.87
C ALA A 16 10.31 21.68 -1.79
N ALA A 17 10.87 21.59 -3.00
CA ALA A 17 10.62 20.47 -3.88
C ALA A 17 10.96 19.21 -3.07
N GLY A 18 9.93 18.40 -2.78
CA GLY A 18 10.11 17.11 -2.13
C GLY A 18 11.19 16.31 -2.85
N PRO A 19 11.91 15.41 -2.16
CA PRO A 19 13.02 14.68 -2.75
C PRO A 19 12.56 14.06 -4.08
N ALA A 20 13.27 14.39 -5.15
CA ALA A 20 13.01 13.84 -6.47
C ALA A 20 12.88 12.33 -6.34
N ALA A 21 11.70 11.79 -6.66
CA ALA A 21 11.41 10.38 -6.56
C ALA A 21 12.53 9.62 -7.26
N ALA A 22 13.22 8.74 -6.52
CA ALA A 22 14.25 7.90 -7.09
C ALA A 22 13.68 7.18 -8.33
N PRO A 23 14.44 7.08 -9.43
CA PRO A 23 13.92 6.47 -10.64
C PRO A 23 13.40 5.06 -10.31
N HIS A 24 12.14 4.81 -10.67
CA HIS A 24 11.50 3.52 -10.45
C HIS A 24 12.34 2.43 -11.10
N ARG A 25 12.74 1.44 -10.29
CA ARG A 25 13.51 0.32 -10.78
C ARG A 25 12.55 -0.79 -11.19
N ALA A 26 12.65 -1.21 -12.45
CA ALA A 26 11.95 -2.41 -12.88
C ALA A 26 12.52 -3.63 -12.14
N LEU A 27 11.62 -4.47 -11.61
CA LEU A 27 11.99 -5.76 -11.05
C LEU A 27 12.49 -6.68 -12.18
N PRO A 28 13.38 -7.65 -11.89
CA PRO A 28 13.71 -8.70 -12.84
C PRO A 28 12.43 -9.44 -13.28
N ASP A 29 12.32 -9.77 -14.57
CA ASP A 29 11.14 -10.40 -15.18
C ASP A 29 10.51 -11.57 -14.38
N PRO A 30 11.26 -12.57 -13.87
CA PRO A 30 10.65 -13.66 -13.10
C PRO A 30 10.02 -13.18 -11.78
N VAL A 31 10.63 -12.17 -11.14
CA VAL A 31 10.12 -11.60 -9.89
C VAL A 31 8.92 -10.71 -10.16
N ALA A 32 8.97 -9.90 -11.23
CA ALA A 32 7.83 -9.10 -11.67
C ALA A 32 6.61 -9.97 -11.97
N ALA A 33 6.79 -11.06 -12.73
CA ALA A 33 5.72 -12.00 -13.06
C ALA A 33 5.12 -12.65 -11.80
N ALA A 34 5.96 -13.00 -10.82
CA ALA A 34 5.50 -13.58 -9.56
C ALA A 34 4.66 -12.60 -8.72
N VAL A 35 5.13 -11.36 -8.62
CA VAL A 35 4.46 -10.26 -7.94
C VAL A 35 3.11 -9.97 -8.60
N ASP A 36 3.08 -9.81 -9.92
CA ASP A 36 1.86 -9.54 -10.69
C ASP A 36 0.85 -10.69 -10.64
N ARG A 37 1.33 -11.95 -10.70
CA ARG A 37 0.47 -13.14 -10.55
C ARG A 37 -0.18 -13.16 -9.17
N THR A 38 0.60 -12.97 -8.12
CA THR A 38 0.10 -13.00 -6.74
C THR A 38 -0.84 -11.84 -6.45
N LEU A 39 -0.52 -10.63 -6.93
CA LEU A 39 -1.37 -9.46 -6.80
C LEU A 39 -2.74 -9.67 -7.44
N ARG A 40 -2.81 -10.29 -8.63
CA ARG A 40 -4.09 -10.63 -9.29
C ARG A 40 -4.93 -11.60 -8.47
N TYR A 41 -4.33 -12.60 -7.82
CA TYR A 41 -5.07 -13.50 -6.94
C TYR A 41 -5.64 -12.75 -5.72
N VAL A 42 -4.83 -11.91 -5.08
CA VAL A 42 -5.28 -11.10 -3.94
C VAL A 42 -6.40 -10.16 -4.37
N GLN A 43 -6.25 -9.45 -5.49
CA GLN A 43 -7.27 -8.55 -6.04
C GLN A 43 -8.57 -9.28 -6.37
N GLY A 44 -8.48 -10.42 -7.07
CA GLY A 44 -9.65 -11.25 -7.36
C GLY A 44 -10.37 -11.73 -6.09
N TRP A 45 -9.61 -12.06 -5.04
CA TRP A 45 -10.18 -12.45 -3.76
C TRP A 45 -10.87 -11.29 -3.03
N VAL A 46 -10.25 -10.11 -2.95
CA VAL A 46 -10.84 -8.94 -2.26
C VAL A 46 -12.05 -8.37 -2.99
N ASP A 47 -12.07 -8.42 -4.32
CA ASP A 47 -13.15 -7.86 -5.14
C ASP A 47 -14.30 -8.86 -5.36
N GLY A 48 -13.99 -10.16 -5.46
CA GLY A 48 -14.92 -11.18 -5.95
C GLY A 48 -15.40 -12.20 -4.92
N GLY A 49 -14.78 -12.28 -3.73
CA GLY A 49 -15.21 -13.21 -2.67
C GLY A 49 -15.22 -14.68 -3.11
N ALA A 50 -14.07 -15.35 -2.98
CA ALA A 50 -13.87 -16.79 -3.20
C ALA A 50 -14.02 -17.37 -4.61
N GLY A 51 -14.46 -16.59 -5.61
CA GLY A 51 -14.60 -17.09 -6.98
C GLY A 51 -13.56 -16.52 -7.95
N ALA A 52 -12.41 -17.18 -8.12
CA ALA A 52 -11.58 -17.01 -9.33
C ALA A 52 -10.42 -18.01 -9.45
N SER A 53 -9.91 -18.55 -8.34
CA SER A 53 -8.63 -19.27 -8.34
C SER A 53 -8.81 -20.76 -8.10
N ASP A 54 -8.17 -21.58 -8.93
CA ASP A 54 -8.09 -23.02 -8.70
C ASP A 54 -7.14 -23.28 -7.52
N ALA A 55 -7.64 -23.96 -6.49
CA ALA A 55 -6.86 -24.33 -5.31
C ALA A 55 -5.62 -25.16 -5.68
N GLY A 56 -5.72 -26.00 -6.73
CA GLY A 56 -4.57 -26.76 -7.24
C GLY A 56 -3.49 -25.85 -7.83
N GLU A 57 -3.89 -24.84 -8.59
CA GLU A 57 -2.98 -23.85 -9.18
C GLU A 57 -2.29 -23.01 -8.09
N LEU A 58 -3.02 -22.59 -7.05
CA LEU A 58 -2.44 -21.83 -5.94
C LEU A 58 -1.48 -22.64 -5.08
N ALA A 59 -1.77 -23.92 -4.85
CA ALA A 59 -0.86 -24.81 -4.12
C ALA A 59 0.42 -25.13 -4.93
N GLU A 60 0.31 -25.26 -6.25
CA GLU A 60 1.47 -25.34 -7.13
C GLU A 60 2.27 -24.05 -7.10
N TRP A 61 1.58 -22.90 -7.15
CA TRP A 61 2.21 -21.60 -7.09
C TRP A 61 2.96 -21.38 -5.77
N GLU A 62 2.35 -21.71 -4.62
CA GLU A 62 3.01 -21.69 -3.31
C GLU A 62 4.31 -22.50 -3.33
N ARG A 63 4.28 -23.72 -3.89
CA ARG A 63 5.45 -24.60 -3.99
C ARG A 63 6.53 -24.00 -4.89
N GLU A 64 6.17 -23.43 -6.03
CA GLU A 64 7.12 -22.73 -6.92
C GLU A 64 7.80 -21.56 -6.20
N LEU A 65 7.02 -20.74 -5.48
CA LEU A 65 7.53 -19.65 -4.65
C LEU A 65 8.50 -20.16 -3.59
N LEU A 66 8.15 -21.21 -2.86
CA LEU A 66 8.99 -21.75 -1.79
C LEU A 66 10.31 -22.34 -2.29
N LEU A 67 10.32 -22.91 -3.49
CA LEU A 67 11.51 -23.53 -4.10
C LEU A 67 12.33 -22.58 -4.97
N GLY A 68 11.79 -21.39 -5.30
CA GLY A 68 12.48 -20.40 -6.13
C GLY A 68 13.70 -19.75 -5.45
N GLU A 69 14.75 -19.49 -6.22
CA GLU A 69 15.96 -18.78 -5.77
C GLU A 69 15.79 -17.25 -5.88
N TRP A 70 14.84 -16.69 -5.14
CA TRP A 70 14.56 -15.24 -5.16
C TRP A 70 14.73 -14.65 -3.76
N ASP A 71 14.73 -13.31 -3.69
CA ASP A 71 14.85 -12.57 -2.44
C ASP A 71 13.82 -13.08 -1.40
N PRO A 72 14.25 -13.54 -0.21
CA PRO A 72 13.35 -14.04 0.82
C PRO A 72 12.29 -13.02 1.26
N GLY A 73 12.60 -11.72 1.22
CA GLY A 73 11.70 -10.63 1.57
C GLY A 73 10.50 -10.52 0.64
N ALA A 74 10.64 -10.88 -0.64
CA ALA A 74 9.51 -11.03 -1.56
C ALA A 74 8.89 -12.42 -1.44
N ARG A 75 9.74 -13.44 -1.51
CA ARG A 75 9.35 -14.83 -1.72
C ARG A 75 8.45 -15.38 -0.61
N LEU A 76 8.81 -15.12 0.65
CA LEU A 76 8.07 -15.63 1.81
C LEU A 76 6.65 -15.05 1.93
N PRO A 77 6.45 -13.71 1.91
CA PRO A 77 5.10 -13.17 1.99
C PRO A 77 4.26 -13.51 0.75
N LEU A 78 4.84 -13.59 -0.45
CA LEU A 78 4.12 -14.08 -1.64
C LEU A 78 3.64 -15.53 -1.45
N ALA A 79 4.46 -16.40 -0.84
CA ALA A 79 4.08 -17.79 -0.58
C ALA A 79 2.94 -17.88 0.45
N VAL A 80 2.99 -17.06 1.50
CA VAL A 80 1.89 -16.94 2.48
C VAL A 80 0.59 -16.53 1.78
N LEU A 81 0.64 -15.54 0.88
CA LEU A 81 -0.54 -15.11 0.13
C LEU A 81 -1.10 -16.26 -0.75
N ALA A 82 -0.24 -16.97 -1.48
CA ALA A 82 -0.67 -18.12 -2.29
C ALA A 82 -1.32 -19.22 -1.43
N ARG A 83 -0.74 -19.49 -0.25
CA ARG A 83 -1.26 -20.47 0.71
C ARG A 83 -2.63 -20.10 1.24
N GLU A 84 -2.78 -18.88 1.76
CA GLU A 84 -4.04 -18.41 2.35
C GLU A 84 -5.17 -18.42 1.32
N LEU A 85 -4.86 -18.08 0.07
CA LEU A 85 -5.85 -18.04 -1.00
C LEU A 85 -6.20 -19.43 -1.56
N THR A 86 -5.54 -20.51 -1.12
CA THR A 86 -5.91 -21.88 -1.51
C THR A 86 -7.31 -22.26 -0.99
N ASP A 87 -7.70 -21.71 0.18
CA ASP A 87 -9.08 -21.73 0.68
C ASP A 87 -9.56 -20.28 0.90
N PRO A 88 -10.08 -19.63 -0.16
CA PRO A 88 -10.45 -18.22 -0.09
C PRO A 88 -11.57 -17.91 0.93
N ALA A 89 -12.42 -18.89 1.24
CA ALA A 89 -13.53 -18.72 2.18
C ALA A 89 -13.05 -18.78 3.64
N GLY A 90 -12.02 -19.60 3.89
CA GLY A 90 -11.35 -19.73 5.19
C GLY A 90 -10.13 -18.81 5.40
N ALA A 91 -9.72 -18.05 4.38
CA ALA A 91 -8.51 -17.23 4.41
C ALA A 91 -8.48 -16.24 5.58
N ASP A 92 -7.35 -16.20 6.28
CA ASP A 92 -7.12 -15.29 7.41
C ASP A 92 -6.87 -13.86 6.89
N ARG A 93 -7.88 -13.00 7.02
CA ARG A 93 -7.82 -11.60 6.57
C ARG A 93 -6.65 -10.81 7.16
N GLU A 94 -6.32 -11.07 8.43
CA GLU A 94 -5.18 -10.41 9.09
C GLU A 94 -3.88 -10.81 8.45
N ARG A 95 -3.70 -12.12 8.24
CA ARG A 95 -2.48 -12.66 7.64
C ARG A 95 -2.30 -12.20 6.21
N VAL A 96 -3.38 -12.18 5.41
CA VAL A 96 -3.33 -11.66 4.04
C VAL A 96 -2.95 -10.19 4.04
N ALA A 97 -3.59 -9.35 4.87
CA ALA A 97 -3.28 -7.93 4.93
C ALA A 97 -1.84 -7.67 5.39
N TRP A 98 -1.34 -8.42 6.36
CA TRP A 98 0.04 -8.30 6.83
C TRP A 98 1.06 -8.75 5.78
N ALA A 99 0.83 -9.89 5.12
CA ALA A 99 1.69 -10.37 4.04
C ALA A 99 1.74 -9.37 2.87
N CYS A 100 0.62 -8.73 2.52
CA CYS A 100 0.60 -7.64 1.56
C CYS A 100 1.50 -6.47 1.99
N LEU A 101 1.48 -6.05 3.26
CA LEU A 101 2.39 -5.00 3.74
C LEU A 101 3.86 -5.40 3.68
N CYS A 102 4.20 -6.67 3.95
CA CYS A 102 5.58 -7.15 3.79
C CYS A 102 6.04 -7.06 2.32
N VAL A 103 5.17 -7.42 1.36
CA VAL A 103 5.49 -7.24 -0.07
C VAL A 103 5.61 -5.76 -0.42
N THR A 104 4.76 -4.90 0.15
CA THR A 104 4.86 -3.44 -0.01
C THR A 104 6.23 -2.93 0.43
N GLU A 105 6.67 -3.24 1.64
CA GLU A 105 7.96 -2.80 2.19
C GLU A 105 9.11 -3.25 1.28
N TRP A 106 9.19 -4.54 0.98
CA TRP A 106 10.22 -5.09 0.10
C TRP A 106 10.21 -4.43 -1.29
N ALA A 107 9.03 -4.23 -1.89
CA ALA A 107 8.91 -3.64 -3.21
C ALA A 107 9.38 -2.19 -3.23
N LEU A 108 9.05 -1.41 -2.19
CA LEU A 108 9.51 -0.02 -2.04
C LEU A 108 11.03 0.05 -1.84
N GLU A 109 11.61 -0.82 -1.00
CA GLU A 109 13.06 -0.93 -0.82
C GLU A 109 13.79 -1.31 -2.11
N SER A 110 13.14 -2.14 -2.94
CA SER A 110 13.63 -2.54 -4.26
C SER A 110 13.44 -1.46 -5.35
N GLY A 111 12.77 -0.35 -5.03
CA GLY A 111 12.43 0.72 -5.98
C GLY A 111 11.24 0.43 -6.90
N ALA A 112 10.53 -0.68 -6.66
CA ALA A 112 9.35 -1.14 -7.39
C ALA A 112 8.07 -0.51 -6.82
N VAL A 113 7.95 0.81 -6.98
CA VAL A 113 6.89 1.63 -6.33
C VAL A 113 5.49 1.21 -6.74
N GLY A 114 5.24 0.95 -8.04
CA GLY A 114 3.92 0.56 -8.54
C GLY A 114 3.35 -0.67 -7.83
N PRO A 115 4.05 -1.81 -7.86
CA PRO A 115 3.64 -2.99 -7.09
C PRO A 115 3.53 -2.74 -5.59
N GLY A 116 4.48 -2.00 -5.00
CA GLY A 116 4.46 -1.70 -3.57
C GLY A 116 3.18 -0.99 -3.13
N LEU A 117 2.77 0.05 -3.88
CA LEU A 117 1.52 0.76 -3.65
C LEU A 117 0.29 -0.12 -3.87
N ALA A 118 0.29 -0.94 -4.92
CA ALA A 118 -0.83 -1.83 -5.21
C ALA A 118 -1.06 -2.86 -4.08
N PHE A 119 0.02 -3.41 -3.51
CA PHE A 119 -0.06 -4.28 -2.34
C PHE A 119 -0.50 -3.53 -1.07
N ALA A 120 -0.15 -2.26 -0.91
CA ALA A 120 -0.58 -1.47 0.25
C ALA A 120 -2.10 -1.27 0.23
N GLU A 121 -2.66 -0.94 -0.94
CA GLU A 121 -4.11 -0.85 -1.10
C GLU A 121 -4.78 -2.22 -0.98
N ALA A 122 -4.16 -3.29 -1.51
CA ALA A 122 -4.67 -4.65 -1.36
C ALA A 122 -4.76 -5.07 0.13
N ALA A 123 -3.78 -4.68 0.96
CA ALA A 123 -3.82 -4.90 2.41
C ALA A 123 -5.04 -4.21 3.05
N ALA A 124 -5.32 -2.97 2.67
CA ALA A 124 -6.48 -2.23 3.15
C ALA A 124 -7.82 -2.84 2.71
N ARG A 125 -7.86 -3.44 1.52
CA ARG A 125 -9.05 -4.17 1.01
C ARG A 125 -9.21 -5.56 1.63
N ALA A 126 -8.12 -6.24 1.94
CA ALA A 126 -8.11 -7.56 2.57
C ALA A 126 -8.75 -7.55 3.97
N TRP A 127 -8.48 -6.49 4.74
CA TRP A 127 -9.06 -6.32 6.07
C TRP A 127 -9.74 -4.95 6.25
N PRO A 128 -10.94 -4.79 5.65
CA PRO A 128 -11.56 -3.49 5.41
C PRO A 128 -12.03 -2.76 6.67
N ASP A 129 -12.17 -3.46 7.79
CA ASP A 129 -12.62 -2.90 9.07
C ASP A 129 -11.45 -2.41 9.94
N GLN A 130 -10.21 -2.65 9.52
CA GLN A 130 -9.02 -2.22 10.25
C GLN A 130 -8.44 -0.93 9.67
N GLY A 131 -8.72 0.19 10.35
CA GLY A 131 -8.31 1.53 9.92
C GLY A 131 -6.79 1.69 9.69
N ARG A 132 -5.96 0.93 10.41
CA ARG A 132 -4.49 0.99 10.29
C ARG A 132 -3.96 0.68 8.89
N TYR A 133 -4.59 -0.24 8.16
CA TYR A 133 -4.15 -0.59 6.79
C TYR A 133 -4.60 0.46 5.78
N ALA A 134 -5.81 1.02 5.94
CA ALA A 134 -6.27 2.14 5.15
C ALA A 134 -5.37 3.38 5.36
N TRP A 135 -4.96 3.66 6.61
CA TRP A 135 -4.03 4.74 6.90
C TRP A 135 -2.67 4.51 6.23
N ALA A 136 -2.11 3.30 6.34
CA ALA A 136 -0.83 2.95 5.71
C ALA A 136 -0.88 3.13 4.18
N ALA A 137 -1.92 2.62 3.52
CA ALA A 137 -2.12 2.79 2.09
C ALA A 137 -2.20 4.28 1.69
N GLY A 138 -3.00 5.06 2.42
CA GLY A 138 -3.16 6.49 2.18
C GLY A 138 -1.86 7.28 2.31
N ARG A 139 -1.09 7.03 3.38
CA ARG A 139 0.21 7.68 3.61
C ARG A 139 1.22 7.35 2.51
N LEU A 140 1.30 6.08 2.10
CA LEU A 140 2.22 5.63 1.06
C LEU A 140 1.87 6.21 -0.32
N LEU A 141 0.58 6.23 -0.67
CA LEU A 141 0.10 6.83 -1.91
C LEU A 141 0.45 8.32 -1.98
N ARG A 142 0.25 9.06 -0.88
CA ARG A 142 0.65 10.47 -0.81
C ARG A 142 2.14 10.67 -0.97
N ALA A 143 2.96 9.89 -0.26
CA ALA A 143 4.41 9.96 -0.36
C ALA A 143 4.94 9.72 -1.79
N HIS A 144 4.11 9.15 -2.67
CA HIS A 144 4.41 8.90 -4.08
C HIS A 144 3.48 9.65 -5.05
N GLY A 145 2.89 10.77 -4.60
CA GLY A 145 2.19 11.73 -5.46
C GLY A 145 0.78 11.33 -5.92
N ARG A 146 0.19 10.30 -5.31
CA ARG A 146 -1.16 9.79 -5.64
C ARG A 146 -2.22 10.40 -4.72
N GLU A 147 -2.32 11.74 -4.70
CA GLU A 147 -3.13 12.50 -3.73
C GLU A 147 -4.61 12.09 -3.69
N ALA A 148 -5.28 11.96 -4.84
CA ALA A 148 -6.70 11.60 -4.88
C ALA A 148 -6.99 10.21 -4.27
N ASP A 149 -6.11 9.24 -4.56
CA ASP A 149 -6.22 7.89 -3.99
C ASP A 149 -5.88 7.92 -2.49
N ALA A 150 -4.85 8.67 -2.11
CA ALA A 150 -4.42 8.84 -0.73
C ALA A 150 -5.54 9.42 0.15
N GLU A 151 -6.18 10.49 -0.32
CA GLU A 151 -7.27 11.16 0.39
C GLU A 151 -8.44 10.20 0.65
N SER A 152 -8.79 9.38 -0.35
CA SER A 152 -9.86 8.40 -0.24
C SER A 152 -9.58 7.37 0.86
N TRP A 153 -8.34 6.88 0.94
CA TRP A 153 -7.91 5.94 1.96
C TRP A 153 -7.78 6.55 3.36
N LEU A 154 -7.24 7.77 3.46
CA LEU A 154 -7.12 8.48 4.74
C LEU A 154 -8.48 8.85 5.33
N ARG A 155 -9.45 9.28 4.50
CA ARG A 155 -10.84 9.48 4.93
C ARG A 155 -11.45 8.20 5.48
N ARG A 156 -11.24 7.07 4.79
CA ARG A 156 -11.70 5.76 5.27
C ARG A 156 -11.07 5.39 6.61
N ALA A 157 -9.76 5.60 6.78
CA ALA A 157 -9.06 5.34 8.02
C ALA A 157 -9.62 6.17 9.19
N ALA A 158 -9.85 7.47 8.99
CA ALA A 158 -10.44 8.34 9.99
C ALA A 158 -11.85 7.89 10.40
N GLN A 159 -12.70 7.51 9.45
CA GLN A 159 -14.04 7.00 9.73
C GLN A 159 -14.03 5.69 10.52
N LEU A 160 -13.10 4.78 10.22
CA LEU A 160 -12.96 3.52 10.95
C LEU A 160 -12.45 3.74 12.37
N ALA A 161 -11.48 4.64 12.55
CA ALA A 161 -10.96 5.00 13.85
C ALA A 161 -12.03 5.64 14.75
N GLU A 162 -12.85 6.54 14.19
CA GLU A 162 -14.01 7.13 14.88
C GLU A 162 -14.99 6.05 15.37
N ARG A 163 -15.37 5.11 14.49
CA ARG A 163 -16.29 4.00 14.84
C ARG A 163 -15.72 3.07 15.92
N ALA A 164 -14.40 2.90 15.94
CA ALA A 164 -13.70 2.08 16.93
C ALA A 164 -13.44 2.82 18.25
N GLY A 165 -13.68 4.13 18.33
CA GLY A 165 -13.28 4.96 19.46
C GLY A 165 -11.76 5.15 19.57
N ASP A 166 -11.03 4.93 18.48
CA ASP A 166 -9.58 5.13 18.38
C ASP A 166 -9.27 6.58 18.01
N TRP A 167 -9.29 7.46 19.02
CA TRP A 167 -9.04 8.88 18.85
C TRP A 167 -7.63 9.18 18.32
N GLU A 168 -6.63 8.35 18.64
CA GLU A 168 -5.26 8.53 18.15
C GLU A 168 -5.17 8.20 16.66
N GLY A 169 -5.75 7.08 16.23
CA GLY A 169 -5.85 6.71 14.82
C GLY A 169 -6.63 7.75 14.00
N GLN A 170 -7.68 8.32 14.57
CA GLN A 170 -8.47 9.38 13.94
C GLN A 170 -7.62 10.65 13.78
N ALA A 171 -7.00 11.13 14.85
CA ALA A 171 -6.16 12.34 14.82
C ALA A 171 -5.01 12.21 13.82
N ARG A 172 -4.33 11.06 13.79
CA ARG A 172 -3.25 10.79 12.84
C ARG A 172 -3.74 10.83 11.38
N SER A 173 -4.89 10.24 11.10
CA SER A 173 -5.45 10.22 9.74
C SER A 173 -5.91 11.60 9.28
N LEU A 174 -6.51 12.40 10.16
CA LEU A 174 -6.91 13.78 9.88
C LEU A 174 -5.70 14.70 9.71
N ALA A 175 -4.65 14.53 10.52
CA ALA A 175 -3.42 15.32 10.41
C ALA A 175 -2.75 15.12 9.04
N GLU A 176 -2.76 13.90 8.52
CA GLU A 176 -2.36 13.65 7.13
C GLU A 176 -3.24 14.47 6.19
N LEU A 177 -4.58 14.36 6.24
CA LEU A 177 -5.49 15.11 5.34
C LEU A 177 -5.32 16.64 5.35
N VAL A 178 -4.94 17.25 6.48
CA VAL A 178 -4.73 18.70 6.58
C VAL A 178 -3.42 19.17 5.94
N GLY A 179 -2.41 18.31 5.84
CA GLY A 179 -1.15 18.63 5.16
C GLY A 179 -1.23 18.79 3.63
N SER A 180 -2.43 18.90 3.06
CA SER A 180 -2.72 18.96 1.62
C SER A 180 -3.09 20.37 1.11
N GLU A 181 -3.13 21.37 2.00
CA GLU A 181 -3.44 22.77 1.70
C GLU A 181 -2.19 23.62 1.43
#